data_AF-A0A960R2E5-F1
#
_entry.id   AF-A0A960R2E5-F1
#
_cell.length_a   1.000
_cell.length_b   1.000
_cell.length_c   1.000
_cell.angle_alpha   90.00
_cell.angle_beta   90.00
_cell.angle_gamma   90.00
#
_symmetry.space_group_name_H-M   'P 1'
#
loop_
_entity.id
_entity.type
_entity.pdbx_description
1 polymer ?
#
loop_
_entity_poly.entity_id
_entity_poly.type
_entity_poly.pdbx_seq_one_letter_code
_entity_poly.pdbx_strand_id
1 'polypeptide(L)' 'KLEGLEGKIALFSSGHISRALLTRWLELPLENGRRFLLSTASLSILSYEHGKRAVKLWNDISHEW' A
#
# COMPACT_ATOMS: atom_id res chain seq x y z
N LYS A 1 -12.17 2.23 8.30
CA LYS A 1 -11.02 2.97 8.90
C LYS A 1 -10.03 1.91 9.39
N LEU A 2 -8.76 1.94 8.96
CA LEU A 2 -7.75 0.95 9.40
C LEU A 2 -7.10 1.34 10.75
N GLU A 3 -7.22 2.61 11.14
CA GLU A 3 -6.74 3.08 12.44
C GLU A 3 -7.53 2.41 13.57
N GLY A 4 -6.81 1.92 14.59
CA GLY A 4 -7.36 1.19 15.73
C GLY A 4 -7.25 -0.34 15.63
N LEU A 5 -6.77 -0.86 14.51
CA LEU A 5 -6.37 -2.27 14.39
C LEU A 5 -4.92 -2.44 14.83
N GLU A 6 -4.66 -3.40 15.71
CA GLU A 6 -3.33 -3.71 16.22
C GLU A 6 -2.72 -4.94 15.52
N GLY A 7 -1.40 -4.99 15.44
CA GLY A 7 -0.66 -6.11 14.85
C GLY A 7 -0.50 -6.04 13.32
N LYS A 8 -0.19 -7.19 12.71
CA LYS A 8 0.00 -7.32 11.25
C LYS A 8 -1.37 -7.47 10.58
N ILE A 9 -1.71 -6.53 9.70
CA ILE A 9 -3.01 -6.51 9.00
C ILE A 9 -2.78 -6.86 7.54
N ALA A 10 -3.49 -7.89 7.05
CA ALA A 10 -3.57 -8.18 5.62
C ALA A 10 -4.85 -7.57 5.05
N LEU A 11 -4.73 -6.90 3.89
CA LEU A 11 -5.84 -6.30 3.17
C LEU A 11 -5.87 -6.83 1.74
N PHE A 12 -7.03 -7.31 1.30
CA PHE A 12 -7.30 -7.71 -0.08
C PHE A 12 -8.24 -6.70 -0.72
N SER A 13 -7.87 -6.15 -1.87
CA SER A 13 -8.66 -5.10 -2.54
C SER A 13 -8.36 -5.01 -4.03
N SER A 14 -9.00 -4.05 -4.71
CA SER A 14 -8.75 -3.73 -6.11
C SER A 14 -7.61 -2.73 -6.27
N GLY A 15 -7.03 -2.66 -7.48
CA GLY A 15 -5.89 -1.78 -7.74
C GLY A 15 -6.18 -0.29 -7.59
N HIS A 16 -7.42 0.17 -7.76
CA HIS A 16 -7.77 1.56 -7.50
C HIS A 16 -7.75 1.89 -6.00
N ILE A 17 -8.33 1.01 -5.18
CA ILE A 17 -8.39 1.20 -3.72
C ILE A 17 -6.99 1.11 -3.12
N SER A 18 -6.18 0.13 -3.52
CA SER A 18 -4.81 -0.02 -3.00
C SER A 18 -3.92 1.18 -3.33
N ARG A 19 -4.05 1.77 -4.53
CA ARG A 19 -3.32 3.00 -4.89
C ARG A 19 -3.81 4.21 -4.10
N ALA A 20 -5.12 4.33 -3.89
CA ALA A 20 -5.68 5.39 -3.05
C ALA A 20 -5.20 5.26 -1.59
N LEU A 21 -5.17 4.03 -1.06
CA LEU A 21 -4.67 3.71 0.27
C LEU A 21 -3.19 4.08 0.41
N LEU A 22 -2.34 3.64 -0.52
CA LEU A 22 -0.92 4.01 -0.53
C LEU A 22 -0.74 5.54 -0.54
N THR A 23 -1.52 6.25 -1.34
CA THR A 23 -1.38 7.70 -1.48
C THR A 23 -1.79 8.43 -0.21
N ARG A 24 -2.82 7.93 0.50
CA ARG A 24 -3.19 8.42 1.84
C ARG A 24 -2.18 8.05 2.90
N TRP A 25 -1.63 6.85 2.82
CA TRP A 25 -0.57 6.40 3.70
C TRP A 25 0.66 7.31 3.62
N LEU A 26 1.06 7.69 2.41
CA LEU A 26 2.18 8.60 2.19
C LEU A 26 1.84 10.09 2.36
N GLU A 27 0.62 10.41 2.79
CA GLU A 27 0.17 11.79 3.04
C GLU A 27 0.29 12.70 1.79
N LEU A 28 0.21 12.10 0.60
CA LEU A 28 0.22 12.81 -0.69
C LEU A 28 -1.21 13.23 -1.10
N PRO A 29 -1.41 14.11 -2.09
CA PRO A 29 -2.71 14.33 -2.77
C PRO A 29 -3.24 13.11 -3.51
N LEU A 30 -4.56 12.85 -3.55
CA LEU A 30 -5.14 11.60 -4.09
C LEU A 30 -4.81 11.39 -5.56
N GLU A 31 -4.74 12.46 -6.36
CA GLU A 31 -4.43 12.38 -7.78
C GLU A 31 -3.05 11.78 -8.05
N ASN A 32 -2.13 11.80 -7.08
CA ASN A 32 -0.82 11.18 -7.21
C ASN A 32 -0.89 9.64 -7.19
N GLY A 33 -2.02 9.06 -6.76
CA GLY A 33 -2.23 7.61 -6.78
C GLY A 33 -2.06 6.97 -8.15
N ARG A 34 -2.34 7.73 -9.22
CA ARG A 34 -2.16 7.27 -10.61
C ARG A 34 -0.70 7.00 -10.98
N ARG A 35 0.26 7.51 -10.19
CA ARG A 35 1.70 7.36 -10.43
C ARG A 35 2.26 6.02 -9.91
N PHE A 36 1.50 5.29 -9.08
CA PHE A 36 1.92 4.00 -8.56
C PHE A 36 1.33 2.88 -9.41
N LEU A 37 2.16 2.09 -10.07
CA LEU A 37 1.72 0.89 -10.79
C LEU A 37 1.37 -0.21 -9.80
N LEU A 38 0.35 -1.02 -10.10
CA LEU A 38 0.01 -2.18 -9.29
C LEU A 38 -0.54 -3.28 -10.20
N SER A 39 0.13 -4.42 -10.19
CA SER A 39 -0.20 -5.63 -10.93
C SER A 39 -1.23 -6.45 -10.16
N THR A 40 -2.01 -7.23 -10.88
CA THR A 40 -2.89 -8.26 -10.30
C THR A 40 -2.08 -9.19 -9.41
N ALA A 41 -2.66 -9.63 -8.30
CA ALA A 41 -2.05 -10.54 -7.33
C ALA A 41 -0.69 -10.09 -6.72
N SER A 42 -0.26 -8.85 -6.95
CA SER A 42 0.97 -8.33 -6.35
C SER A 42 0.88 -8.14 -4.84
N LEU A 43 2.01 -8.37 -4.15
CA LEU A 43 2.19 -8.11 -2.74
C LEU A 43 2.73 -6.69 -2.51
N SER A 44 2.20 -6.01 -1.49
CA SER A 44 2.67 -4.69 -1.06
C SER A 44 2.65 -4.58 0.46
N ILE A 45 3.65 -3.90 1.02
CA ILE A 45 3.83 -3.74 2.48
C ILE A 45 3.99 -2.25 2.79
N LEU A 46 3.00 -1.71 3.48
CA LEU A 46 3.05 -0.39 4.10
C LEU A 46 3.58 -0.52 5.54
N SER A 47 4.46 0.39 5.95
CA SER A 47 5.17 0.28 7.22
C SER A 47 5.50 1.66 7.79
N TYR A 48 6.23 1.69 8.90
CA TYR A 48 6.77 2.91 9.49
C TYR A 48 8.29 2.85 9.52
N GLU A 49 8.93 3.98 9.25
CA GLU A 49 10.37 4.18 9.41
C GLU A 49 10.58 5.42 10.30
N HIS A 50 11.25 5.24 11.44
CA HIS A 50 11.46 6.31 12.43
C HIS A 50 10.15 7.05 12.82
N GLY A 51 9.06 6.30 12.99
CA GLY A 51 7.74 6.85 13.34
C GLY A 51 6.99 7.52 12.18
N LYS A 52 7.55 7.55 10.97
CA LYS A 52 6.92 8.13 9.78
C LYS A 52 6.37 7.03 8.87
N ARG A 53 5.21 7.27 8.25
CA ARG A 53 4.60 6.34 7.30
C ARG A 53 5.51 6.14 6.08
N ALA A 54 5.77 4.90 5.73
CA ALA A 54 6.71 4.49 4.69
C ALA A 54 6.19 3.28 3.90
N VAL A 55 6.81 3.02 2.75
CA VAL A 55 6.54 1.84 1.93
C VAL A 55 7.75 0.92 2.01
N LYS A 56 7.54 -0.30 2.48
CA LYS A 56 8.60 -1.31 2.59
C LYS A 56 8.70 -2.15 1.32
N LEU A 57 7.56 -2.45 0.70
CA LEU A 57 7.46 -3.22 -0.54
C LEU A 57 6.26 -2.72 -1.33
N TRP A 58 6.39 -2.67 -2.65
CA TRP A 58 5.31 -2.25 -3.52
C TRP A 58 5.32 -3.04 -4.82
N ASN A 59 4.15 -3.51 -5.23
CA ASN A 59 3.93 -4.20 -6.50
C ASN A 59 4.87 -5.40 -6.74
N ASP A 60 5.08 -6.21 -5.71
CA ASP A 60 5.92 -7.40 -5.83
C ASP A 60 5.13 -8.58 -6.42
N ILE A 61 5.64 -9.14 -7.52
CA ILE A 61 5.09 -10.32 -8.20
C ILE A 61 6.09 -11.47 -8.21
N SER A 62 7.14 -11.41 -7.37
CA SER A 62 8.20 -12.42 -7.34
C SER A 62 7.78 -13.77 -6.73
N HIS A 63 6.49 -14.05 -6.57
CA HIS A 63 5.98 -15.33 -6.10
C HIS A 63 5.21 -16.06 -7.22
N GLU A 64 5.11 -15.45 -8.39
CA GLU A 64 4.46 -16.00 -9.58
C GLU A 64 5.44 -16.75 -10.52
N TRP A 65 6.70 -16.91 -10.11
CA TRP A 65 7.75 -17.66 -10.82
C TRP A 65 8.16 -18.91 -10.05
#